data_AF-A0A0G3H9V9-F1
#
_entry.id   AF-A0A0G3H9V9-F1
#
_cell.length_a   1.000
_cell.length_b   1.000
_cell.length_c   1.000
_cell.angle_alpha   90.00
_cell.angle_beta   90.00
_cell.angle_gamma   90.00
#
_symmetry.space_group_name_H-M   'P 1'
#
loop_
_entity.id
_entity.type
_entity.pdbx_description
1 polymer ?
#
loop_
_entity_poly.entity_id
_entity_poly.type
_entity_poly.pdbx_seq_one_letter_code
_entity_poly.pdbx_strand_id
1 'polypeptide(L)'
;MFTVKTLKRIVTTAAAFIMIGGLMPPVATAQADRTVTPDEIDAYVAEYEQDPHVTPVVDGVGGISDAELAAYHDLVRATQEAGEPETSLVPGEMWSDTIGLPADVSKADADAAEIAIATEQETLPSINSLNSLDRINSLNSLDRLDDQMMARASNCRTFFFSPHQVCGAILEAYESLGGQFSWLMHPVEPMYLNPDGQGYRQMFRNGFIYWHPNTGAYAVTTRSAVVWNRNGWEQGWLGYPTSAEVPVRGSNPLTGEINGWVQSFQGGRIYRSSILNGFHIASINGLILEKWLELGGPNSPLGFPIADEAVTPDSQGRFSVFQHGHIYWHPQVGAWPVAGDILATWEASGSVSGEFGYPIDDPLAQGDGEYTQLFERGLLYGKWLHPDDASKYASRGDAPGPNYYTRVLPCLSYERSGDTLLAAFSVIDKRSVVFLDC
;
A
#
# COMPACT_ATOMS: atom_id res chain seq x y z
N MET A 1 11.29 59.49 31.25
CA MET A 1 12.16 59.34 30.08
C MET A 1 11.42 58.52 29.03
N PHE A 2 10.51 59.15 28.27
CA PHE A 2 9.82 58.53 27.12
C PHE A 2 9.44 59.63 26.11
N THR A 3 9.54 59.31 24.83
CA THR A 3 9.69 60.28 23.74
C THR A 3 8.36 60.69 23.11
N VAL A 4 8.25 61.95 22.69
CA VAL A 4 7.07 62.52 22.02
C VAL A 4 6.88 61.90 20.63
N LYS A 5 5.67 61.40 20.35
CA LYS A 5 5.22 61.05 18.99
C LYS A 5 4.81 62.30 18.23
N THR A 6 5.36 62.53 17.04
CA THR A 6 4.88 63.56 16.11
C THR A 6 4.00 62.94 15.04
N LEU A 7 2.75 63.42 14.94
CA LEU A 7 1.81 63.07 13.89
C LEU A 7 2.16 63.77 12.57
N LYS A 8 2.08 63.06 11.43
CA LYS A 8 1.68 63.64 10.14
C LYS A 8 0.90 62.62 9.31
N ARG A 9 -0.36 62.93 9.00
CA ARG A 9 -1.19 62.24 7.99
C ARG A 9 -1.08 62.99 6.67
N ILE A 10 -0.90 62.29 5.55
CA ILE A 10 -1.27 62.74 4.19
C ILE A 10 -1.91 61.56 3.44
N VAL A 11 -2.98 61.83 2.69
CA VAL A 11 -3.98 60.91 2.11
C VAL A 11 -4.59 61.66 0.89
N THR A 12 -4.83 61.13 -0.32
CA THR A 12 -4.77 59.77 -0.91
C THR A 12 -4.39 59.86 -2.39
N THR A 13 -3.71 58.84 -2.94
CA THR A 13 -4.06 58.33 -4.30
C THR A 13 -3.76 56.84 -4.44
N ALA A 14 -4.64 56.12 -5.13
CA ALA A 14 -4.61 54.66 -5.23
C ALA A 14 -3.97 54.17 -6.53
N ALA A 15 -3.26 53.04 -6.45
CA ALA A 15 -3.02 52.12 -7.56
C ALA A 15 -3.25 50.71 -7.02
N ALA A 16 -4.37 50.09 -7.40
CA ALA A 16 -4.71 48.74 -6.96
C ALA A 16 -4.02 47.72 -7.87
N PHE A 17 -2.98 47.05 -7.37
CA PHE A 17 -2.47 45.82 -7.95
C PHE A 17 -3.04 44.64 -7.18
N ILE A 18 -4.02 43.97 -7.78
CA ILE A 18 -4.51 42.66 -7.33
C ILE A 18 -3.46 41.63 -7.78
N MET A 19 -2.51 41.34 -6.92
CA MET A 19 -1.61 40.19 -7.07
C MET A 19 -2.32 38.96 -6.50
N ILE A 20 -3.09 38.26 -7.35
CA ILE A 20 -3.45 36.86 -7.09
C ILE A 20 -2.20 36.03 -7.39
N GLY A 21 -1.27 36.04 -6.44
CA GLY A 21 -0.16 35.09 -6.40
C GLY A 21 -0.67 33.81 -5.75
N GLY A 22 -0.92 32.78 -6.55
CA GLY A 22 -1.33 31.48 -6.03
C GLY A 22 -0.28 30.92 -5.08
N LEU A 23 -0.65 30.67 -3.83
CA LEU A 23 0.10 29.81 -2.93
C LEU A 23 0.00 28.38 -3.50
N MET A 24 1.01 27.96 -4.26
CA MET A 24 1.20 26.53 -4.50
C MET A 24 1.45 25.86 -3.13
N PRO A 25 0.75 24.77 -2.80
CA PRO A 25 0.98 24.07 -1.54
C PRO A 25 2.39 23.47 -1.53
N PRO A 26 3.10 23.48 -0.40
CA PRO A 26 4.41 22.86 -0.30
C PRO A 26 4.29 21.34 -0.21
N VAL A 27 4.07 20.67 -1.34
CA VAL A 27 4.10 19.20 -1.45
C VAL A 27 5.42 18.77 -2.08
N ALA A 28 6.48 18.95 -1.30
CA ALA A 28 7.83 18.43 -1.55
C ALA A 28 8.47 18.07 -0.20
N THR A 29 7.77 17.25 0.58
CA THR A 29 8.28 16.71 1.85
C THR A 29 9.23 15.56 1.58
N ALA A 30 10.45 15.68 2.09
CA ALA A 30 11.62 14.84 1.82
C ALA A 30 11.33 13.35 1.60
N GLN A 31 11.24 12.96 0.33
CA GLN A 31 11.36 11.58 -0.09
C GLN A 31 12.79 11.07 0.12
N ALA A 32 12.98 9.75 0.20
CA ALA A 32 14.31 9.17 0.15
C ALA A 32 14.95 9.54 -1.20
N ASP A 33 15.98 10.38 -1.17
CA ASP A 33 16.58 11.00 -2.36
C ASP A 33 17.54 10.02 -3.06
N ARG A 34 16.98 8.95 -3.63
CA ARG A 34 17.69 7.99 -4.47
C ARG A 34 17.77 8.53 -5.90
N THR A 35 18.89 9.14 -6.25
CA THR A 35 19.28 9.38 -7.65
C THR A 35 19.50 8.04 -8.34
N VAL A 36 18.92 7.87 -9.52
CA VAL A 36 19.05 6.66 -10.35
C VAL A 36 19.53 7.10 -11.73
N THR A 37 20.73 6.67 -12.13
CA THR A 37 21.27 6.87 -13.49
C THR A 37 20.57 5.98 -14.51
N PRO A 38 20.64 6.23 -15.84
CA PRO A 38 19.89 5.43 -16.83
C PRO A 38 20.19 3.92 -16.76
N ASP A 39 21.46 3.54 -16.58
CA ASP A 39 21.88 2.13 -16.41
C ASP A 39 21.35 1.53 -15.09
N GLU A 40 21.18 2.37 -14.06
CA GLU A 40 20.57 1.96 -12.78
C GLU A 40 19.04 1.91 -12.86
N ILE A 41 18.38 2.53 -13.85
CA ILE A 41 16.92 2.36 -14.05
C ILE A 41 16.67 0.90 -14.38
N ASP A 42 17.37 0.34 -15.38
CA ASP A 42 17.28 -1.08 -15.74
C ASP A 42 17.52 -2.00 -14.53
N ALA A 43 18.55 -1.73 -13.72
CA ALA A 43 18.88 -2.53 -12.55
C ALA A 43 17.85 -2.37 -11.41
N TYR A 44 17.32 -1.16 -11.23
CA TYR A 44 16.28 -0.84 -10.24
C TYR A 44 14.95 -1.49 -10.62
N VAL A 45 14.58 -1.44 -11.90
CA VAL A 45 13.41 -2.10 -12.45
C VAL A 45 13.55 -3.61 -12.32
N ALA A 46 14.70 -4.21 -12.66
CA ALA A 46 14.97 -5.64 -12.49
C ALA A 46 15.00 -6.11 -11.01
N GLU A 47 15.14 -5.19 -10.04
CA GLU A 47 14.93 -5.49 -8.61
C GLU A 47 13.46 -5.91 -8.33
N TYR A 48 12.52 -5.42 -9.15
CA TYR A 48 11.07 -5.63 -9.04
C TYR A 48 10.49 -6.50 -10.16
N GLU A 49 10.99 -6.40 -11.40
CA GLU A 49 10.73 -7.31 -12.53
C GLU A 49 11.56 -8.59 -12.38
N GLN A 50 11.11 -9.48 -11.50
CA GLN A 50 11.84 -10.71 -11.20
C GLN A 50 11.51 -11.85 -12.17
N ASP A 51 12.48 -12.74 -12.38
CA ASP A 51 12.37 -13.93 -13.22
C ASP A 51 11.12 -14.75 -12.84
N PRO A 52 10.18 -15.04 -13.77
CA PRO A 52 9.00 -15.83 -13.47
C PRO A 52 9.29 -17.26 -12.99
N HIS A 53 10.53 -17.74 -13.06
CA HIS A 53 10.95 -19.03 -12.49
C HIS A 53 11.67 -18.91 -11.14
N VAL A 54 12.06 -17.70 -10.72
CA VAL A 54 12.58 -17.41 -9.38
C VAL A 54 11.56 -16.53 -8.69
N THR A 55 10.58 -17.16 -8.04
CA THR A 55 9.60 -16.45 -7.20
C THR A 55 10.33 -15.52 -6.22
N PRO A 56 10.10 -14.19 -6.25
CA PRO A 56 9.96 -13.45 -5.02
C PRO A 56 8.72 -14.02 -4.31
N VAL A 57 8.94 -15.15 -3.65
CA VAL A 57 8.45 -15.18 -2.28
C VAL A 57 9.17 -14.01 -1.63
N VAL A 58 8.40 -13.03 -1.16
CA VAL A 58 8.89 -12.18 -0.08
C VAL A 58 8.95 -13.08 1.16
N ASP A 59 9.81 -14.10 1.16
CA ASP A 59 9.96 -15.10 2.24
C ASP A 59 10.76 -14.52 3.41
N GLY A 60 11.42 -13.37 3.17
CA GLY A 60 11.81 -12.47 4.24
C GLY A 60 10.61 -11.93 5.04
N VAL A 61 9.38 -12.03 4.51
CA VAL A 61 8.12 -11.71 5.20
C VAL A 61 7.02 -12.71 4.81
N GLY A 62 7.22 -13.97 5.21
CA GLY A 62 6.30 -15.09 4.97
C GLY A 62 4.85 -14.74 5.32
N GLY A 63 4.07 -14.41 4.29
CA GLY A 63 2.64 -14.16 4.42
C GLY A 63 1.91 -15.50 4.56
N ILE A 64 0.96 -15.56 5.50
CA ILE A 64 0.21 -16.79 5.77
C ILE A 64 -0.56 -17.27 4.53
N SER A 65 -0.54 -18.57 4.26
CA SER A 65 -1.37 -19.20 3.22
C SER A 65 -2.82 -19.36 3.68
N ASP A 66 -3.77 -19.45 2.74
CA ASP A 66 -5.19 -19.68 3.06
C ASP A 66 -5.41 -20.95 3.92
N ALA A 67 -4.58 -21.98 3.72
CA ALA A 67 -4.64 -23.22 4.49
C ALA A 67 -4.16 -23.05 5.94
N GLU A 68 -3.07 -22.32 6.15
CA GLU A 68 -2.59 -21.98 7.50
C GLU A 68 -3.55 -21.02 8.22
N LEU A 69 -4.14 -20.06 7.51
CA LEU A 69 -5.13 -19.13 8.07
C LEU A 69 -6.41 -19.87 8.45
N ALA A 70 -6.87 -20.82 7.63
CA ALA A 70 -7.99 -21.70 7.96
C ALA A 70 -7.68 -22.57 9.20
N ALA A 71 -6.50 -23.21 9.25
CA ALA A 71 -6.07 -24.00 10.40
C ALA A 71 -5.99 -23.15 11.69
N TYR A 72 -5.50 -21.92 11.60
CA TYR A 72 -5.52 -20.98 12.71
C TYR A 72 -6.95 -20.62 13.14
N HIS A 73 -7.85 -20.31 12.21
CA HIS A 73 -9.25 -20.01 12.53
C HIS A 73 -9.99 -21.21 13.14
N ASP A 74 -9.59 -22.45 12.82
CA ASP A 74 -10.14 -23.64 13.47
C ASP A 74 -9.64 -23.77 14.93
N LEU A 75 -8.37 -23.44 15.23
CA LEU A 75 -7.87 -23.33 16.61
C LEU A 75 -8.61 -22.21 17.38
N VAL A 76 -8.82 -21.05 16.75
CA VAL A 76 -9.57 -19.92 17.33
C VAL A 76 -11.03 -20.31 17.61
N ARG A 77 -11.64 -21.17 16.78
CA ARG A 77 -12.99 -21.70 17.05
C ARG A 77 -12.98 -22.69 18.21
N ALA A 78 -11.96 -23.55 18.28
CA ALA A 78 -11.83 -24.52 19.36
C ALA A 78 -11.76 -23.85 20.75
N THR A 79 -11.18 -22.65 20.90
CA THR A 79 -11.22 -21.91 22.19
C THR A 79 -12.65 -21.63 22.65
N GLN A 80 -13.57 -21.34 21.71
CA GLN A 80 -14.96 -21.02 22.01
C GLN A 80 -15.78 -22.26 22.39
N GLU A 81 -15.25 -23.45 22.10
CA GLU A 81 -15.84 -24.75 22.41
C GLU A 81 -15.17 -25.41 23.65
N ALA A 82 -14.00 -24.92 24.08
CA ALA A 82 -13.19 -25.48 25.16
C ALA A 82 -13.76 -25.27 26.58
N GLY A 83 -14.67 -24.31 26.77
CA GLY A 83 -15.30 -23.99 28.05
C GLY A 83 -14.96 -22.58 28.54
N GLU A 84 -15.11 -22.36 29.85
CA GLU A 84 -14.63 -21.13 30.50
C GLU A 84 -13.10 -21.19 30.67
N PRO A 85 -12.40 -20.04 30.70
CA PRO A 85 -10.95 -19.98 30.89
C PRO A 85 -10.53 -20.22 32.35
N GLU A 86 -9.39 -20.85 32.57
CA GLU A 86 -8.85 -21.05 33.91
C GLU A 86 -8.29 -19.76 34.54
N THR A 87 -8.62 -19.53 35.81
CA THR A 87 -8.21 -18.34 36.58
C THR A 87 -6.77 -18.42 37.12
N SER A 88 -6.13 -19.58 36.98
CA SER A 88 -4.74 -19.82 37.41
C SER A 88 -4.14 -20.98 36.61
N LEU A 89 -2.83 -21.20 36.72
CA LEU A 89 -2.16 -22.26 35.95
C LEU A 89 -2.53 -23.66 36.50
N VAL A 90 -3.39 -24.38 35.78
CA VAL A 90 -3.81 -25.75 36.09
C VAL A 90 -3.29 -26.73 35.02
N PRO A 91 -2.19 -27.46 35.28
CA PRO A 91 -1.55 -28.31 34.26
C PRO A 91 -2.47 -29.43 33.74
N GLY A 92 -2.66 -29.46 32.42
CA GLY A 92 -3.53 -30.44 31.74
C GLY A 92 -4.99 -29.99 31.59
N GLU A 93 -5.38 -28.86 32.17
CA GLU A 93 -6.75 -28.31 32.08
C GLU A 93 -6.80 -26.98 31.30
N MET A 94 -5.67 -26.26 31.16
CA MET A 94 -5.55 -25.08 30.30
C MET A 94 -6.01 -25.34 28.85
N TRP A 95 -6.57 -24.33 28.17
CA TRP A 95 -6.87 -24.38 26.73
C TRP A 95 -5.64 -24.79 25.90
N SER A 96 -4.46 -24.31 26.27
CA SER A 96 -3.21 -24.68 25.59
C SER A 96 -2.85 -26.18 25.67
N ASP A 97 -3.38 -26.92 26.66
CA ASP A 97 -3.25 -28.38 26.78
C ASP A 97 -4.33 -29.14 25.99
N THR A 98 -5.46 -28.50 25.69
CA THR A 98 -6.67 -29.19 25.17
C THR A 98 -6.97 -28.93 23.69
N ILE A 99 -6.68 -27.75 23.16
CA ILE A 99 -7.02 -27.37 21.76
C ILE A 99 -5.82 -27.28 20.80
N GLY A 100 -4.59 -27.30 21.31
CA GLY A 100 -3.37 -27.09 20.51
C GLY A 100 -3.08 -25.62 20.20
N LEU A 101 -1.89 -25.36 19.63
CA LEU A 101 -1.35 -24.02 19.44
C LEU A 101 -0.79 -23.81 18.02
N PRO A 102 -0.79 -22.56 17.50
CA PRO A 102 0.01 -22.16 16.34
C PRO A 102 1.50 -22.40 16.60
N ALA A 103 2.27 -22.69 15.55
CA ALA A 103 3.69 -23.09 15.68
C ALA A 103 4.61 -22.00 16.28
N ASP A 104 4.20 -20.74 16.17
CA ASP A 104 4.87 -19.54 16.65
C ASP A 104 4.45 -19.11 18.06
N VAL A 105 3.47 -19.80 18.66
CA VAL A 105 2.91 -19.46 19.97
C VAL A 105 3.46 -20.40 21.04
N SER A 106 4.05 -19.86 22.11
CA SER A 106 4.51 -20.68 23.22
C SER A 106 3.36 -21.08 24.15
N LYS A 107 3.47 -22.26 24.77
CA LYS A 107 2.49 -22.71 25.79
C LYS A 107 2.37 -21.70 26.93
N ALA A 108 3.49 -21.14 27.40
CA ALA A 108 3.49 -20.19 28.50
C ALA A 108 2.76 -18.87 28.15
N ASP A 109 2.87 -18.42 26.90
CA ASP A 109 2.17 -17.23 26.41
C ASP A 109 0.65 -17.49 26.27
N ALA A 110 0.27 -18.67 25.80
CA ALA A 110 -1.13 -19.09 25.74
C ALA A 110 -1.76 -19.29 27.13
N ASP A 111 -1.04 -19.91 28.08
CA ASP A 111 -1.47 -20.07 29.48
C ASP A 111 -1.66 -18.69 30.15
N ALA A 112 -0.73 -17.76 29.91
CA ALA A 112 -0.83 -16.39 30.43
C ALA A 112 -1.99 -15.62 29.80
N ALA A 113 -2.26 -15.82 28.50
CA ALA A 113 -3.38 -15.22 27.80
C ALA A 113 -4.73 -15.68 28.36
N GLU A 114 -4.88 -16.98 28.63
CA GLU A 114 -6.10 -17.56 29.23
C GLU A 114 -6.40 -16.99 30.62
N ILE A 115 -5.40 -16.96 31.51
CA ILE A 115 -5.53 -16.41 32.87
C ILE A 115 -5.88 -14.91 32.82
N ALA A 116 -5.31 -14.17 31.88
CA ALA A 116 -5.65 -12.77 31.66
C ALA A 116 -7.10 -12.59 31.15
N ILE A 117 -7.57 -13.44 30.23
CA ILE A 117 -8.97 -13.45 29.77
C ILE A 117 -9.92 -13.76 30.93
N ALA A 118 -9.62 -14.75 31.78
CA ALA A 118 -10.42 -15.05 32.96
C ALA A 118 -10.50 -13.84 33.92
N THR A 119 -9.36 -13.18 34.16
CA THR A 119 -9.28 -11.97 34.99
C THR A 119 -10.08 -10.81 34.40
N GLU A 120 -10.05 -10.62 33.07
CA GLU A 120 -10.85 -9.63 32.35
C GLU A 120 -12.35 -9.93 32.47
N GLN A 121 -12.77 -11.20 32.39
CA GLN A 121 -14.16 -11.60 32.56
C GLN A 121 -14.68 -11.37 34.00
N GLU A 122 -13.87 -11.62 35.02
CA GLU A 122 -14.24 -11.33 36.43
C GLU A 122 -14.35 -9.82 36.72
N THR A 123 -13.53 -9.00 36.07
CA THR A 123 -13.47 -7.54 36.31
C THR A 123 -14.49 -6.74 35.49
N LEU A 124 -15.05 -7.30 34.42
CA LEU A 124 -16.16 -6.69 33.69
C LEU A 124 -17.42 -6.62 34.57
N PRO A 125 -17.95 -5.42 34.86
CA PRO A 125 -19.18 -5.30 35.65
C PRO A 125 -20.34 -5.90 34.86
N SER A 126 -20.91 -6.99 35.39
CA SER A 126 -22.15 -7.59 34.91
C SER A 126 -23.16 -6.49 34.54
N ILE A 127 -23.58 -6.44 33.27
CA ILE A 127 -24.55 -5.43 32.81
C ILE A 127 -25.91 -5.61 33.54
N ASN A 128 -26.11 -6.75 34.21
CA ASN A 128 -27.26 -7.04 35.05
C ASN A 128 -27.08 -6.61 36.53
N SER A 129 -25.89 -6.22 36.98
CA SER A 129 -25.63 -5.70 38.34
C SER A 129 -25.71 -4.16 38.45
N LEU A 130 -25.57 -3.43 37.34
CA LEU A 130 -25.71 -1.97 37.32
C LEU A 130 -27.17 -1.53 37.49
N ASN A 131 -27.44 -0.59 38.40
CA ASN A 131 -28.77 0.00 38.51
C ASN A 131 -29.12 0.86 37.27
N SER A 132 -30.39 1.24 37.13
CA SER A 132 -30.88 1.94 35.93
C SER A 132 -30.31 3.37 35.76
N LEU A 133 -29.89 4.02 36.84
CA LEU A 133 -29.30 5.36 36.78
C LEU A 133 -27.84 5.33 36.34
N ASP A 134 -27.04 4.41 36.88
CA ASP A 134 -25.62 4.27 36.49
C ASP A 134 -25.47 3.88 35.01
N ARG A 135 -26.43 3.08 34.51
CA ARG A 135 -26.54 2.72 33.09
C ARG A 135 -26.77 3.94 32.18
N ILE A 136 -27.52 4.94 32.64
CA ILE A 136 -27.81 6.18 31.90
C ILE A 136 -26.65 7.18 32.05
N ASN A 137 -26.04 7.28 33.24
CA ASN A 137 -24.92 8.18 33.48
C ASN A 137 -23.65 7.77 32.72
N SER A 138 -23.42 6.46 32.54
CA SER A 138 -22.39 5.91 31.65
C SER A 138 -22.53 6.46 30.21
N LEU A 139 -23.73 6.35 29.64
CA LEU A 139 -24.04 6.78 28.26
C LEU A 139 -23.98 8.32 28.08
N ASN A 140 -24.26 9.10 29.11
CA ASN A 140 -24.32 10.57 29.05
C ASN A 140 -22.98 11.27 29.31
N SER A 141 -21.88 10.54 29.53
CA SER A 141 -20.57 11.12 29.87
C SER A 141 -19.74 11.61 28.67
N LEU A 142 -20.22 11.41 27.43
CA LEU A 142 -19.50 11.59 26.15
C LEU A 142 -19.23 13.05 25.70
N ASP A 143 -19.14 14.02 26.62
CA ASP A 143 -19.10 15.47 26.31
C ASP A 143 -17.89 16.21 26.91
N ARG A 144 -16.73 15.54 27.05
CA ARG A 144 -15.44 16.18 27.41
C ARG A 144 -14.27 15.61 26.62
N LEU A 145 -14.01 16.21 25.46
CA LEU A 145 -13.03 15.79 24.47
C LEU A 145 -11.59 15.64 25.01
N ASP A 146 -11.15 16.47 25.96
CA ASP A 146 -9.76 16.42 26.47
C ASP A 146 -9.53 15.39 27.58
N ASP A 147 -10.43 15.27 28.56
CA ASP A 147 -10.28 14.33 29.69
C ASP A 147 -10.55 12.86 29.27
N GLN A 148 -11.33 12.64 28.20
CA GLN A 148 -11.73 11.30 27.76
C GLN A 148 -10.66 10.55 26.95
N MET A 149 -9.66 11.23 26.37
CA MET A 149 -8.66 10.54 25.54
C MET A 149 -7.64 9.73 26.37
N MET A 150 -7.24 10.22 27.55
CA MET A 150 -6.43 9.42 28.49
C MET A 150 -7.22 8.25 29.09
N ALA A 151 -8.55 8.35 29.14
CA ALA A 151 -9.42 7.23 29.50
C ALA A 151 -9.63 6.21 28.36
N ARG A 152 -9.32 6.53 27.09
CA ARG A 152 -9.38 5.54 25.99
C ARG A 152 -8.17 4.61 25.93
N ALA A 153 -7.19 4.78 26.81
CA ALA A 153 -6.25 3.73 27.16
C ALA A 153 -6.84 2.67 28.11
N SER A 154 -8.10 2.81 28.59
CA SER A 154 -8.69 1.93 29.60
C SER A 154 -9.57 0.79 29.06
N ASN A 155 -9.76 0.67 27.75
CA ASN A 155 -10.39 -0.52 27.15
C ASN A 155 -9.31 -1.33 26.47
N CYS A 156 -8.72 -2.25 27.23
CA CYS A 156 -7.75 -3.23 26.76
C CYS A 156 -8.39 -4.62 26.83
N ARG A 157 -8.07 -5.47 25.86
CA ARG A 157 -8.51 -6.87 25.84
C ARG A 157 -7.35 -7.80 25.50
N THR A 158 -7.31 -8.93 26.18
CA THR A 158 -6.47 -10.07 25.83
C THR A 158 -7.20 -10.98 24.86
N PHE A 159 -6.45 -11.57 23.93
CA PHE A 159 -6.94 -12.55 22.95
C PHE A 159 -6.17 -13.85 23.15
N PHE A 160 -6.80 -15.00 22.89
CA PHE A 160 -6.08 -16.25 23.11
C PHE A 160 -4.88 -16.36 22.15
N PHE A 161 -3.92 -17.22 22.51
CA PHE A 161 -2.58 -17.32 21.93
C PHE A 161 -1.60 -16.20 22.27
N SER A 162 -2.00 -15.09 22.89
CA SER A 162 -1.07 -13.98 23.18
C SER A 162 -1.39 -13.21 24.48
N PRO A 163 -0.43 -13.03 25.39
CA PRO A 163 -0.59 -12.20 26.58
C PRO A 163 -0.53 -10.69 26.27
N HIS A 164 -0.36 -10.31 24.99
CA HIS A 164 -0.28 -8.92 24.58
C HIS A 164 -1.68 -8.32 24.41
N GLN A 165 -2.10 -7.54 25.39
CA GLN A 165 -3.34 -6.77 25.32
C GLN A 165 -3.36 -5.83 24.11
N VAL A 166 -4.52 -5.73 23.47
CA VAL A 166 -4.82 -4.75 22.42
C VAL A 166 -5.76 -3.70 23.02
N CYS A 167 -5.45 -2.41 22.84
CA CYS A 167 -6.12 -1.32 23.58
C CYS A 167 -6.69 -0.21 22.68
N GLY A 168 -7.75 0.46 23.16
CA GLY A 168 -8.26 1.71 22.61
C GLY A 168 -8.63 1.66 21.14
N ALA A 169 -8.24 2.67 20.37
CA ALA A 169 -8.56 2.74 18.94
C ALA A 169 -7.92 1.61 18.09
N ILE A 170 -6.80 1.04 18.54
CA ILE A 170 -6.20 -0.14 17.89
C ILE A 170 -7.08 -1.37 18.12
N LEU A 171 -7.64 -1.54 19.33
CA LEU A 171 -8.62 -2.59 19.62
C LEU A 171 -9.89 -2.42 18.79
N GLU A 172 -10.45 -1.21 18.72
CA GLU A 172 -11.64 -0.90 17.91
C GLU A 172 -11.43 -1.29 16.42
N ALA A 173 -10.26 -0.96 15.86
CA ALA A 173 -9.90 -1.35 14.50
C ALA A 173 -9.73 -2.87 14.35
N TYR A 174 -9.00 -3.53 15.26
CA TYR A 174 -8.78 -4.97 15.24
C TYR A 174 -10.10 -5.75 15.33
N GLU A 175 -11.00 -5.37 16.24
CA GLU A 175 -12.34 -5.98 16.38
C GLU A 175 -13.21 -5.72 15.14
N SER A 176 -13.13 -4.54 14.51
CA SER A 176 -13.86 -4.25 13.27
C SER A 176 -13.46 -5.14 12.08
N LEU A 177 -12.24 -5.69 12.10
CA LEU A 177 -11.72 -6.65 11.12
C LEU A 177 -12.09 -8.11 11.44
N GLY A 178 -12.69 -8.37 12.61
CA GLY A 178 -13.00 -9.72 13.12
C GLY A 178 -12.06 -10.19 14.24
N GLY A 179 -11.16 -9.34 14.74
CA GLY A 179 -10.21 -9.67 15.81
C GLY A 179 -9.35 -10.88 15.46
N GLN A 180 -9.34 -11.89 16.33
CA GLN A 180 -8.62 -13.14 16.12
C GLN A 180 -9.13 -14.02 14.95
N PHE A 181 -10.27 -13.68 14.33
CA PHE A 181 -10.73 -14.26 13.05
C PHE A 181 -10.42 -13.38 11.83
N SER A 182 -9.67 -12.29 12.02
CA SER A 182 -9.18 -11.45 10.93
C SER A 182 -7.87 -11.97 10.36
N TRP A 183 -7.53 -11.52 9.16
CA TRP A 183 -6.26 -11.81 8.51
C TRP A 183 -5.02 -11.33 9.29
N LEU A 184 -5.17 -10.44 10.28
CA LEU A 184 -4.07 -10.01 11.16
C LEU A 184 -3.65 -11.09 12.15
N MET A 185 -4.60 -11.92 12.59
CA MET A 185 -4.44 -12.93 13.64
C MET A 185 -4.00 -12.30 14.97
N HIS A 186 -3.42 -13.08 15.90
CA HIS A 186 -3.08 -12.62 17.25
C HIS A 186 -2.01 -11.49 17.28
N PRO A 187 -2.03 -10.60 18.30
CA PRO A 187 -0.96 -9.64 18.54
C PRO A 187 0.34 -10.36 18.95
N VAL A 188 1.50 -9.92 18.44
CA VAL A 188 2.82 -10.55 18.72
C VAL A 188 3.74 -9.68 19.55
N GLU A 189 3.28 -8.49 19.95
CA GLU A 189 4.00 -7.56 20.82
C GLU A 189 3.01 -6.67 21.61
N PRO A 190 3.46 -5.99 22.68
CA PRO A 190 2.71 -4.88 23.29
C PRO A 190 2.54 -3.70 22.32
N MET A 191 1.51 -2.89 22.54
CA MET A 191 1.37 -1.59 21.86
C MET A 191 2.54 -0.65 22.22
N TYR A 192 3.17 -0.04 21.21
CA TYR A 192 4.24 0.94 21.37
C TYR A 192 3.80 2.33 20.94
N LEU A 193 4.30 3.37 21.62
CA LEU A 193 4.33 4.74 21.10
C LEU A 193 5.31 4.78 19.92
N ASN A 194 4.93 5.43 18.83
CA ASN A 194 5.79 5.57 17.65
C ASN A 194 6.96 6.52 17.94
N PRO A 195 8.11 6.36 17.27
CA PRO A 195 9.29 7.19 17.56
C PRO A 195 9.11 8.69 17.27
N ASP A 196 8.12 9.06 16.45
CA ASP A 196 7.72 10.46 16.22
C ASP A 196 6.97 11.10 17.41
N GLY A 197 6.51 10.29 18.38
CA GLY A 197 5.76 10.70 19.55
C GLY A 197 4.29 11.10 19.30
N GLN A 198 3.74 10.88 18.10
CA GLN A 198 2.38 11.33 17.73
C GLN A 198 1.36 10.20 17.64
N GLY A 199 1.80 9.00 17.29
CA GLY A 199 0.93 7.82 17.10
C GLY A 199 1.33 6.64 17.97
N TYR A 200 0.53 5.59 17.89
CA TYR A 200 0.80 4.28 18.48
C TYR A 200 0.73 3.19 17.41
N ARG A 201 1.43 2.08 17.62
CA ARG A 201 1.35 0.90 16.76
C ARG A 201 1.38 -0.39 17.56
N GLN A 202 0.82 -1.44 16.98
CA GLN A 202 0.96 -2.81 17.47
C GLN A 202 1.10 -3.76 16.28
N MET A 203 2.08 -4.65 16.35
CA MET A 203 2.28 -5.74 15.41
C MET A 203 1.43 -6.95 15.80
N PHE A 204 0.82 -7.52 14.78
CA PHE A 204 0.08 -8.77 14.78
C PHE A 204 0.83 -9.75 13.89
N ARG A 205 0.55 -11.05 14.03
CA ARG A 205 1.29 -12.12 13.35
C ARG A 205 1.45 -11.88 11.84
N ASN A 206 0.43 -11.32 11.18
CA ASN A 206 0.40 -11.10 9.74
C ASN A 206 0.17 -9.62 9.33
N GLY A 207 0.47 -8.67 10.22
CA GLY A 207 0.43 -7.24 9.87
C GLY A 207 0.63 -6.30 11.05
N PHE A 208 0.28 -5.04 10.84
CA PHE A 208 0.34 -4.00 11.87
C PHE A 208 -0.98 -3.27 11.94
N ILE A 209 -1.32 -2.70 13.09
CA ILE A 209 -2.26 -1.57 13.15
C ILE A 209 -1.51 -0.37 13.68
N TYR A 210 -1.57 0.74 12.94
CA TYR A 210 -1.07 2.05 13.36
C TYR A 210 -2.24 2.99 13.62
N TRP A 211 -2.16 3.74 14.70
CA TRP A 211 -3.08 4.81 15.06
C TRP A 211 -2.37 6.17 15.13
N HIS A 212 -3.03 7.21 14.65
CA HIS A 212 -2.61 8.60 14.81
C HIS A 212 -3.83 9.51 14.96
N PRO A 213 -3.79 10.56 15.81
CA PRO A 213 -4.96 11.37 16.16
C PRO A 213 -5.67 12.02 14.96
N ASN A 214 -4.95 12.35 13.89
CA ASN A 214 -5.52 12.99 12.70
C ASN A 214 -5.95 12.02 11.59
N THR A 215 -5.65 10.72 11.70
CA THR A 215 -6.02 9.73 10.67
C THR A 215 -6.92 8.62 11.20
N GLY A 216 -6.77 8.22 12.46
CA GLY A 216 -7.45 7.06 13.04
C GLY A 216 -6.55 5.83 13.07
N ALA A 217 -7.13 4.66 13.36
CA ALA A 217 -6.43 3.38 13.39
C ALA A 217 -6.67 2.60 12.09
N TYR A 218 -5.59 2.19 11.43
CA TYR A 218 -5.65 1.39 10.19
C TYR A 218 -4.66 0.23 10.21
N ALA A 219 -5.12 -0.90 9.69
CA ALA A 219 -4.29 -2.07 9.48
C ALA A 219 -3.44 -1.91 8.20
N VAL A 220 -2.17 -2.33 8.27
CA VAL A 220 -1.22 -2.38 7.16
C VAL A 220 -0.74 -3.83 7.04
N THR A 221 -0.83 -4.42 5.84
CA THR A 221 -0.36 -5.79 5.61
C THR A 221 1.16 -5.86 5.73
N THR A 222 1.68 -7.03 6.14
CA THR A 222 3.12 -7.36 6.08
C THR A 222 3.76 -7.01 4.74
N ARG A 223 3.04 -7.25 3.63
CA ARG A 223 3.46 -6.93 2.26
C ARG A 223 3.61 -5.42 2.02
N SER A 224 2.57 -4.64 2.33
CA SER A 224 2.61 -3.17 2.21
C SER A 224 3.63 -2.53 3.18
N ALA A 225 3.83 -3.14 4.35
CA ALA A 225 4.81 -2.70 5.33
C ALA A 225 6.26 -2.78 4.85
N VAL A 226 6.63 -3.67 3.90
CA VAL A 226 7.98 -3.69 3.30
C VAL A 226 8.28 -2.39 2.56
N VAL A 227 7.32 -1.92 1.76
CA VAL A 227 7.43 -0.65 1.02
C VAL A 227 7.42 0.55 1.96
N TRP A 228 6.60 0.50 3.01
CA TRP A 228 6.55 1.57 4.01
C TRP A 228 7.86 1.67 4.82
N ASN A 229 8.41 0.52 5.23
CA ASN A 229 9.70 0.41 5.94
C ASN A 229 10.85 1.05 5.16
N ARG A 230 11.05 0.65 3.88
CA ARG A 230 12.14 1.20 3.05
C ARG A 230 11.98 2.70 2.75
N ASN A 231 10.78 3.26 2.95
CA ASN A 231 10.49 4.68 2.84
C ASN A 231 10.48 5.43 4.19
N GLY A 232 10.84 4.77 5.31
CA GLY A 232 11.03 5.40 6.62
C GLY A 232 9.85 5.28 7.60
N TRP A 233 8.90 4.38 7.37
CA TRP A 233 7.68 4.22 8.19
C TRP A 233 6.90 5.55 8.37
N GLU A 234 6.33 5.78 9.54
CA GLU A 234 5.52 6.98 9.86
C GLU A 234 6.33 8.29 9.91
N GLN A 235 7.65 8.21 10.11
CA GLN A 235 8.56 9.36 9.99
C GLN A 235 8.97 9.63 8.53
N GLY A 236 8.75 8.66 7.64
CA GLY A 236 8.97 8.76 6.21
C GLY A 236 7.97 9.68 5.53
N TRP A 237 8.24 10.02 4.27
CA TRP A 237 7.39 10.92 3.49
C TRP A 237 5.95 10.41 3.32
N LEU A 238 5.72 9.10 3.38
CA LEU A 238 4.38 8.50 3.37
C LEU A 238 3.56 8.94 4.59
N GLY A 239 4.19 9.13 5.75
CA GLY A 239 3.50 9.37 7.01
C GLY A 239 2.64 8.18 7.44
N TYR A 240 1.52 8.45 8.11
CA TYR A 240 0.57 7.46 8.59
C TYR A 240 -0.39 6.96 7.49
N PRO A 241 -0.92 5.72 7.62
CA PRO A 241 -2.05 5.29 6.81
C PRO A 241 -3.28 6.17 7.05
N THR A 242 -4.03 6.42 5.98
CA THR A 242 -5.30 7.19 5.96
C THR A 242 -6.48 6.34 5.45
N SER A 243 -6.24 5.08 5.12
CA SER A 243 -7.28 4.10 4.78
C SER A 243 -6.84 2.68 5.16
N ALA A 244 -7.79 1.74 5.17
CA ALA A 244 -7.45 0.33 5.02
C ALA A 244 -6.85 0.06 3.62
N GLU A 245 -6.15 -1.07 3.44
CA GLU A 245 -5.84 -1.62 2.12
C GLU A 245 -7.15 -2.11 1.48
N VAL A 246 -7.48 -1.63 0.28
CA VAL A 246 -8.73 -1.92 -0.45
C VAL A 246 -8.45 -2.31 -1.90
N PRO A 247 -9.31 -3.09 -2.57
CA PRO A 247 -9.15 -3.40 -3.99
C PRO A 247 -9.15 -2.11 -4.83
N VAL A 248 -8.38 -2.08 -5.93
CA VAL A 248 -8.39 -0.91 -6.82
C VAL A 248 -9.76 -0.70 -7.46
N ARG A 249 -10.06 0.55 -7.83
CA ARG A 249 -11.36 0.96 -8.37
C ARG A 249 -11.71 0.15 -9.63
N GLY A 250 -12.86 -0.53 -9.58
CA GLY A 250 -13.31 -1.50 -10.61
C GLY A 250 -13.33 -2.94 -10.09
N SER A 251 -12.67 -3.20 -8.96
CA SER A 251 -12.55 -4.51 -8.33
C SER A 251 -13.40 -4.63 -7.06
N ASN A 252 -13.66 -5.86 -6.64
CA ASN A 252 -14.24 -6.19 -5.34
C ASN A 252 -13.26 -7.09 -4.56
N PRO A 253 -13.48 -7.39 -3.27
CA PRO A 253 -12.53 -8.19 -2.48
C PRO A 253 -12.19 -9.57 -3.06
N LEU A 254 -13.09 -10.20 -3.82
CA LEU A 254 -12.84 -11.48 -4.48
C LEU A 254 -11.96 -11.34 -5.74
N THR A 255 -11.97 -10.18 -6.39
CA THR A 255 -11.16 -9.90 -7.58
C THR A 255 -9.93 -9.03 -7.29
N GLY A 256 -9.78 -8.51 -6.06
CA GLY A 256 -8.64 -7.69 -5.65
C GLY A 256 -7.31 -8.45 -5.75
N GLU A 257 -7.28 -9.73 -5.42
CA GLU A 257 -6.08 -10.58 -5.58
C GLU A 257 -5.71 -10.89 -7.04
N ILE A 258 -6.53 -10.49 -8.02
CA ILE A 258 -6.21 -10.57 -9.45
C ILE A 258 -5.93 -9.17 -10.00
N ASN A 259 -6.77 -8.20 -9.64
CA ASN A 259 -6.80 -6.87 -10.22
C ASN A 259 -5.99 -5.83 -9.43
N GLY A 260 -5.44 -6.20 -8.27
CA GLY A 260 -4.63 -5.35 -7.39
C GLY A 260 -5.38 -4.61 -6.27
N TRP A 261 -4.59 -4.10 -5.34
CA TRP A 261 -4.96 -3.40 -4.11
C TRP A 261 -4.25 -2.05 -3.99
N VAL A 262 -4.80 -1.19 -3.13
CA VAL A 262 -4.25 0.12 -2.80
C VAL A 262 -4.49 0.45 -1.32
N GLN A 263 -3.49 1.03 -0.67
CA GLN A 263 -3.63 1.69 0.62
C GLN A 263 -3.20 3.15 0.52
N SER A 264 -4.01 4.06 1.08
CA SER A 264 -3.69 5.49 1.13
C SER A 264 -2.94 5.82 2.42
N PHE A 265 -1.97 6.72 2.29
CA PHE A 265 -1.16 7.28 3.37
C PHE A 265 -1.24 8.82 3.30
N GLN A 266 -0.72 9.53 4.29
CA GLN A 266 -0.76 11.00 4.32
C GLN A 266 -0.02 11.64 3.12
N GLY A 267 1.14 11.09 2.75
CA GLY A 267 1.98 11.61 1.67
C GLY A 267 1.78 10.97 0.30
N GLY A 268 0.97 9.91 0.18
CA GLY A 268 0.82 9.20 -1.10
C GLY A 268 0.05 7.89 -0.97
N ARG A 269 0.39 6.91 -1.80
CA ARG A 269 -0.26 5.59 -1.82
C ARG A 269 0.74 4.47 -2.00
N ILE A 270 0.44 3.31 -1.45
CA ILE A 270 1.08 2.04 -1.80
C ILE A 270 0.09 1.25 -2.65
N TYR A 271 0.54 0.75 -3.79
CA TYR A 271 -0.22 -0.15 -4.65
C TYR A 271 0.43 -1.54 -4.67
N ARG A 272 -0.41 -2.57 -4.79
CA ARG A 272 -0.01 -3.96 -4.97
C ARG A 272 -0.73 -4.55 -6.17
N SER A 273 -0.03 -5.24 -7.06
CA SER A 273 -0.63 -6.06 -8.12
C SER A 273 -0.01 -7.45 -8.15
N SER A 274 -0.84 -8.44 -8.46
CA SER A 274 -0.41 -9.84 -8.55
C SER A 274 0.26 -10.11 -9.88
N ILE A 275 1.34 -10.89 -9.85
CA ILE A 275 1.99 -11.47 -11.02
C ILE A 275 1.97 -12.99 -10.87
N LEU A 276 2.36 -13.74 -11.92
CA LEU A 276 2.32 -15.21 -11.90
C LEU A 276 3.00 -15.84 -10.68
N ASN A 277 4.06 -15.20 -10.17
CA ASN A 277 4.96 -15.74 -9.17
C ASN A 277 5.34 -14.70 -8.08
N GLY A 278 4.36 -13.90 -7.64
CA GLY A 278 4.54 -12.92 -6.57
C GLY A 278 3.63 -11.70 -6.72
N PHE A 279 4.12 -10.55 -6.27
CA PHE A 279 3.43 -9.27 -6.37
C PHE A 279 4.41 -8.14 -6.71
N HIS A 280 4.02 -7.23 -7.59
CA HIS A 280 4.64 -5.89 -7.64
C HIS A 280 4.05 -5.05 -6.51
N ILE A 281 4.90 -4.35 -5.74
CA ILE A 281 4.48 -3.49 -4.64
C ILE A 281 5.33 -2.23 -4.62
N ALA A 282 4.69 -1.08 -4.81
CA ALA A 282 5.36 0.21 -4.97
C ALA A 282 4.57 1.35 -4.36
N SER A 283 5.29 2.39 -3.93
CA SER A 283 4.75 3.65 -3.44
C SER A 283 4.85 4.74 -4.51
N ILE A 284 3.85 5.62 -4.54
CA ILE A 284 3.69 6.67 -5.56
C ILE A 284 3.02 7.90 -4.93
N ASN A 285 3.44 9.11 -5.34
CA ASN A 285 2.95 10.37 -4.76
C ASN A 285 2.88 11.55 -5.75
N GLY A 286 2.42 12.68 -5.22
CA GLY A 286 2.57 13.99 -5.85
C GLY A 286 2.01 14.08 -7.27
N LEU A 287 2.69 14.88 -8.10
CA LEU A 287 2.26 15.18 -9.46
C LEU A 287 2.36 13.98 -10.41
N ILE A 288 3.19 12.98 -10.09
CA ILE A 288 3.27 11.72 -10.84
C ILE A 288 2.04 10.85 -10.54
N LEU A 289 1.62 10.74 -9.27
CA LEU A 289 0.37 10.09 -8.88
C LEU A 289 -0.83 10.79 -9.53
N GLU A 290 -0.88 12.13 -9.51
CA GLU A 290 -1.96 12.89 -10.16
C GLU A 290 -2.04 12.60 -11.66
N LYS A 291 -0.89 12.65 -12.38
CA LYS A 291 -0.86 12.34 -13.81
C LYS A 291 -1.26 10.90 -14.12
N TRP A 292 -0.75 9.92 -13.38
CA TRP A 292 -1.12 8.52 -13.57
C TRP A 292 -2.61 8.27 -13.32
N LEU A 293 -3.22 8.93 -12.32
CA LEU A 293 -4.65 8.84 -12.07
C LEU A 293 -5.49 9.54 -13.16
N GLU A 294 -5.01 10.63 -13.74
CA GLU A 294 -5.62 11.26 -14.94
C GLU A 294 -5.67 10.28 -16.11
N LEU A 295 -4.60 9.53 -16.35
CA LEU A 295 -4.50 8.50 -17.39
C LEU A 295 -5.37 7.25 -17.13
N GLY A 296 -6.04 7.14 -15.97
CA GLY A 296 -6.88 6.00 -15.59
C GLY A 296 -6.30 5.10 -14.49
N GLY A 297 -5.12 5.43 -13.97
CA GLY A 297 -4.45 4.70 -12.89
C GLY A 297 -4.10 3.26 -13.29
N PRO A 298 -4.46 2.24 -12.49
CA PRO A 298 -4.23 0.83 -12.83
C PRO A 298 -4.84 0.37 -14.15
N ASN A 299 -5.87 1.06 -14.65
CA ASN A 299 -6.52 0.77 -15.93
C ASN A 299 -5.95 1.62 -17.09
N SER A 300 -4.90 2.41 -16.84
CA SER A 300 -4.19 3.15 -17.87
C SER A 300 -3.29 2.22 -18.70
N PRO A 301 -2.84 2.64 -19.89
CA PRO A 301 -1.88 1.87 -20.69
C PRO A 301 -0.57 1.54 -19.97
N LEU A 302 -0.22 2.27 -18.91
CA LEU A 302 0.99 2.08 -18.12
C LEU A 302 0.90 0.93 -17.11
N GLY A 303 -0.32 0.53 -16.72
CA GLY A 303 -0.55 -0.46 -15.66
C GLY A 303 -0.21 0.05 -14.25
N PHE A 304 0.21 -0.87 -13.37
CA PHE A 304 0.60 -0.58 -11.99
C PHE A 304 2.01 0.00 -11.87
N PRO A 305 2.29 0.83 -10.84
CA PRO A 305 3.66 1.15 -10.46
C PRO A 305 4.38 -0.12 -9.97
N ILE A 306 5.62 -0.30 -10.39
CA ILE A 306 6.42 -1.50 -10.05
C ILE A 306 7.61 -1.19 -9.15
N ALA A 307 8.06 0.07 -9.13
CA ALA A 307 9.12 0.57 -8.26
C ALA A 307 8.69 1.88 -7.57
N ASP A 308 9.33 2.23 -6.46
CA ASP A 308 9.10 3.53 -5.82
C ASP A 308 9.63 4.68 -6.71
N GLU A 309 9.11 5.89 -6.49
CA GLU A 309 9.54 7.05 -7.27
C GLU A 309 10.99 7.48 -6.95
N ALA A 310 11.81 7.66 -7.99
CA ALA A 310 13.23 7.95 -7.88
C ALA A 310 13.58 9.36 -8.41
N VAL A 311 14.76 9.88 -8.03
CA VAL A 311 15.29 11.14 -8.56
C VAL A 311 15.99 10.87 -9.89
N THR A 312 15.78 11.75 -10.87
CA THR A 312 16.37 11.62 -12.20
C THR A 312 17.90 11.77 -12.19
N PRO A 313 18.62 11.25 -13.20
CA PRO A 313 20.09 11.29 -13.26
C PRO A 313 20.73 12.68 -13.10
N ASP A 314 20.04 13.72 -13.57
CA ASP A 314 20.48 15.13 -13.50
C ASP A 314 20.15 15.81 -12.15
N SER A 315 19.44 15.12 -11.26
CA SER A 315 18.97 15.60 -9.95
C SER A 315 18.04 16.84 -10.01
N GLN A 316 17.35 17.07 -11.13
CA GLN A 316 16.40 18.19 -11.28
C GLN A 316 14.93 17.75 -11.26
N GLY A 317 14.65 16.48 -11.48
CA GLY A 317 13.30 15.91 -11.59
C GLY A 317 13.17 14.58 -10.83
N ARG A 318 12.01 13.95 -11.00
CA ARG A 318 11.68 12.64 -10.39
C ARG A 318 10.96 11.76 -11.42
N PHE A 319 10.93 10.45 -11.21
CA PHE A 319 10.19 9.54 -12.09
C PHE A 319 9.65 8.32 -11.35
N SER A 320 8.52 7.78 -11.81
CA SER A 320 8.01 6.47 -11.41
C SER A 320 8.03 5.51 -12.59
N VAL A 321 8.25 4.24 -12.29
CA VAL A 321 8.25 3.13 -13.25
C VAL A 321 6.97 2.32 -13.06
N PHE A 322 6.29 2.04 -14.16
CA PHE A 322 5.07 1.23 -14.25
C PHE A 322 5.29 0.05 -15.19
N GLN A 323 4.42 -0.96 -15.11
CA GLN A 323 4.52 -2.23 -15.87
C GLN A 323 4.77 -2.06 -17.38
N HIS A 324 4.31 -0.97 -17.98
CA HIS A 324 4.36 -0.75 -19.43
C HIS A 324 4.96 0.60 -19.85
N GLY A 325 5.55 1.36 -18.91
CA GLY A 325 6.19 2.64 -19.21
C GLY A 325 6.49 3.47 -17.96
N HIS A 326 7.06 4.66 -18.15
CA HIS A 326 7.52 5.54 -17.07
C HIS A 326 6.71 6.84 -17.06
N ILE A 327 6.66 7.55 -15.92
CA ILE A 327 6.25 8.96 -15.87
C ILE A 327 7.38 9.76 -15.27
N TYR A 328 7.81 10.79 -15.98
CA TYR A 328 8.86 11.72 -15.54
C TYR A 328 8.25 13.06 -15.17
N TRP A 329 8.70 13.64 -14.06
CA TRP A 329 8.34 14.96 -13.58
C TRP A 329 9.56 15.87 -13.50
N HIS A 330 9.38 17.14 -13.90
CA HIS A 330 10.35 18.20 -13.70
C HIS A 330 9.64 19.53 -13.37
N PRO A 331 10.14 20.35 -12.42
CA PRO A 331 9.44 21.53 -11.90
C PRO A 331 9.10 22.61 -12.94
N GLN A 332 9.74 22.61 -14.12
CA GLN A 332 9.45 23.58 -15.17
C GLN A 332 8.38 23.12 -16.17
N VAL A 333 8.14 21.81 -16.30
CA VAL A 333 7.29 21.25 -17.37
C VAL A 333 6.16 20.36 -16.88
N GLY A 334 6.17 19.90 -15.63
CA GLY A 334 5.14 19.01 -15.08
C GLY A 334 5.50 17.52 -15.19
N ALA A 335 4.49 16.65 -15.05
CA ALA A 335 4.63 15.20 -15.10
C ALA A 335 4.05 14.63 -16.40
N TRP A 336 4.83 13.84 -17.14
CA TRP A 336 4.47 13.32 -18.46
C TRP A 336 4.84 11.84 -18.64
N PRO A 337 3.98 11.02 -19.26
CA PRO A 337 4.21 9.60 -19.45
C PRO A 337 5.08 9.33 -20.69
N VAL A 338 5.97 8.35 -20.64
CA VAL A 338 6.78 7.90 -21.79
C VAL A 338 6.78 6.37 -21.80
N ALA A 339 6.44 5.74 -22.93
CA ALA A 339 6.32 4.29 -23.03
C ALA A 339 6.69 3.76 -24.44
N GLY A 340 6.75 2.43 -24.57
CA GLY A 340 6.94 1.73 -25.84
C GLY A 340 8.24 2.09 -26.57
N ASP A 341 8.19 2.15 -27.90
CA ASP A 341 9.35 2.45 -28.74
C ASP A 341 9.94 3.85 -28.47
N ILE A 342 9.09 4.79 -28.07
CA ILE A 342 9.50 6.17 -27.72
C ILE A 342 10.39 6.14 -26.48
N LEU A 343 9.99 5.38 -25.45
CA LEU A 343 10.77 5.21 -24.22
C LEU A 343 12.13 4.57 -24.52
N ALA A 344 12.14 3.43 -25.22
CA ALA A 344 13.36 2.72 -25.56
C ALA A 344 14.34 3.58 -26.39
N THR A 345 13.83 4.34 -27.37
CA THR A 345 14.64 5.27 -28.17
C THR A 345 15.20 6.41 -27.32
N TRP A 346 14.39 6.98 -26.43
CA TRP A 346 14.78 8.11 -25.58
C TRP A 346 15.81 7.72 -24.52
N GLU A 347 15.64 6.57 -23.87
CA GLU A 347 16.59 6.03 -22.88
C GLU A 347 17.93 5.66 -23.54
N ALA A 348 17.90 5.01 -24.72
CA ALA A 348 19.10 4.77 -25.53
C ALA A 348 19.80 6.06 -26.01
N SER A 349 19.08 7.19 -26.03
CA SER A 349 19.62 8.52 -26.36
C SER A 349 20.11 9.31 -25.12
N GLY A 350 20.13 8.68 -23.93
CA GLY A 350 20.61 9.26 -22.67
C GLY A 350 19.53 9.78 -21.72
N SER A 351 18.24 9.49 -21.98
CA SER A 351 17.11 9.94 -21.14
C SER A 351 17.12 11.47 -20.95
N VAL A 352 16.76 11.99 -19.77
CA VAL A 352 16.70 13.43 -19.44
C VAL A 352 18.04 14.17 -19.65
N SER A 353 19.15 13.47 -19.44
CA SER A 353 20.51 13.99 -19.64
C SER A 353 20.97 13.91 -21.11
N GLY A 354 20.19 13.25 -21.96
CA GLY A 354 20.47 12.96 -23.35
C GLY A 354 20.13 14.09 -24.32
N GLU A 355 20.09 13.75 -25.60
CA GLU A 355 19.83 14.72 -26.69
C GLU A 355 18.50 15.46 -26.49
N PHE A 356 17.44 14.73 -26.14
CA PHE A 356 16.05 15.22 -26.14
C PHE A 356 15.62 16.00 -24.90
N GLY A 357 16.21 15.76 -23.73
CA GLY A 357 15.75 16.34 -22.46
C GLY A 357 14.48 15.69 -21.92
N TYR A 358 13.76 16.39 -21.05
CA TYR A 358 12.49 15.88 -20.49
C TYR A 358 11.37 15.80 -21.54
N PRO A 359 10.39 14.88 -21.38
CA PRO A 359 9.10 14.99 -22.06
C PRO A 359 8.36 16.26 -21.60
N ILE A 360 7.60 16.89 -22.50
CA ILE A 360 6.90 18.16 -22.23
C ILE A 360 5.41 18.16 -22.60
N ASP A 361 4.89 17.02 -23.10
CA ASP A 361 3.49 16.83 -23.47
C ASP A 361 3.16 15.33 -23.43
N ASP A 362 1.86 15.00 -23.47
CA ASP A 362 1.37 13.63 -23.65
C ASP A 362 1.67 13.10 -25.07
N PRO A 363 1.80 11.77 -25.26
CA PRO A 363 1.98 11.16 -26.57
C PRO A 363 0.71 11.28 -27.42
N LEU A 364 0.85 11.81 -28.64
CA LEU A 364 -0.23 12.07 -29.58
C LEU A 364 -0.33 10.95 -30.62
N ALA A 365 -1.42 10.19 -30.58
CA ALA A 365 -1.70 9.13 -31.56
C ALA A 365 -1.83 9.71 -32.99
N GLN A 366 -1.12 9.10 -33.95
CA GLN A 366 -1.16 9.48 -35.37
C GLN A 366 -2.01 8.54 -36.23
N GLY A 367 -2.30 7.32 -35.73
CA GLY A 367 -2.98 6.24 -36.46
C GLY A 367 -2.19 4.93 -36.35
N ASP A 368 -2.84 3.79 -36.62
CA ASP A 368 -2.21 2.45 -36.67
C ASP A 368 -1.33 2.04 -35.46
N GLY A 369 -1.55 2.66 -34.30
CA GLY A 369 -0.79 2.46 -33.06
C GLY A 369 0.51 3.26 -32.97
N GLU A 370 0.79 4.14 -33.93
CA GLU A 370 1.90 5.09 -33.89
C GLU A 370 1.54 6.35 -33.10
N TYR A 371 2.51 6.84 -32.33
CA TYR A 371 2.44 8.03 -31.50
C TYR A 371 3.62 8.94 -31.77
N THR A 372 3.44 10.23 -31.50
CA THR A 372 4.50 11.23 -31.43
C THR A 372 4.54 11.86 -30.06
N GLN A 373 5.72 12.21 -29.57
CA GLN A 373 5.85 12.88 -28.28
C GLN A 373 6.92 13.95 -28.31
N LEU A 374 6.58 15.13 -27.77
CA LEU A 374 7.47 16.27 -27.65
C LEU A 374 8.34 16.16 -26.40
N PHE A 375 9.60 16.51 -26.58
CA PHE A 375 10.61 16.65 -25.54
C PHE A 375 11.22 18.06 -25.62
N GLU A 376 11.88 18.53 -24.56
CA GLU A 376 12.47 19.88 -24.48
C GLU A 376 13.31 20.27 -25.69
N ARG A 377 13.99 19.30 -26.31
CA ARG A 377 14.94 19.51 -27.43
C ARG A 377 14.61 18.70 -28.68
N GLY A 378 13.43 18.08 -28.78
CA GLY A 378 13.07 17.33 -29.99
C GLY A 378 11.68 16.68 -29.98
N LEU A 379 11.45 15.82 -30.97
CA LEU A 379 10.21 15.08 -31.19
C LEU A 379 10.58 13.64 -31.52
N LEU A 380 10.01 12.68 -30.79
CA LEU A 380 10.16 11.26 -31.05
C LEU A 380 8.88 10.66 -31.62
N TYR A 381 9.05 9.57 -32.35
CA TYR A 381 8.01 8.81 -33.04
C TYR A 381 8.18 7.34 -32.66
N GLY A 382 7.08 6.63 -32.43
CA GLY A 382 7.13 5.20 -32.08
C GLY A 382 5.78 4.67 -31.64
N LYS A 383 5.67 3.36 -31.42
CA LYS A 383 4.42 2.76 -30.94
C LYS A 383 4.36 2.77 -29.42
N TRP A 384 3.19 3.10 -28.89
CA TRP A 384 2.79 2.66 -27.55
C TRP A 384 2.08 1.32 -27.70
N LEU A 385 2.63 0.28 -27.09
CA LEU A 385 2.03 -1.05 -27.11
C LEU A 385 1.00 -1.14 -25.97
N HIS A 386 -0.28 -0.92 -26.32
CA HIS A 386 -1.38 -1.16 -25.40
C HIS A 386 -1.49 -2.68 -25.12
N PRO A 387 -1.84 -3.13 -23.90
CA PRO A 387 -2.11 -4.54 -23.63
C PRO A 387 -3.10 -5.18 -24.60
N ASP A 388 -4.15 -4.43 -24.99
CA ASP A 388 -5.15 -4.87 -25.98
C ASP A 388 -4.62 -4.99 -27.43
N ASP A 389 -3.54 -4.28 -27.76
CA ASP A 389 -2.96 -4.25 -29.10
C ASP A 389 -1.98 -5.41 -29.37
N ALA A 390 -1.50 -6.11 -28.34
CA ALA A 390 -0.62 -7.27 -28.47
C ALA A 390 -1.19 -8.33 -29.45
N SER A 391 -2.51 -8.53 -29.41
CA SER A 391 -3.26 -9.43 -30.31
C SER A 391 -3.19 -9.05 -31.80
N LYS A 392 -2.95 -7.77 -32.12
CA LYS A 392 -2.89 -7.26 -33.51
C LYS A 392 -1.50 -7.46 -34.11
N TYR A 393 -0.43 -7.29 -33.33
CA TYR A 393 0.94 -7.32 -33.84
C TYR A 393 1.46 -8.73 -34.16
N ALA A 394 1.05 -9.75 -33.40
CA ALA A 394 1.35 -11.16 -33.72
C ALA A 394 0.97 -11.56 -35.16
N SER A 395 -0.08 -10.95 -35.71
CA SER A 395 -0.58 -11.24 -37.07
C SER A 395 0.26 -10.69 -38.24
N ARG A 396 1.24 -9.81 -37.98
CA ARG A 396 2.01 -9.12 -39.04
C ARG A 396 3.48 -9.54 -39.17
N GLY A 397 4.02 -10.29 -38.21
CA GLY A 397 5.44 -10.72 -38.22
C GLY A 397 6.45 -9.63 -37.80
N ASP A 398 6.00 -8.38 -37.63
CA ASP A 398 6.78 -7.28 -37.03
C ASP A 398 6.80 -7.39 -35.50
N ALA A 399 7.31 -8.51 -34.98
CA ALA A 399 7.52 -8.66 -33.55
C ALA A 399 8.66 -7.72 -33.07
N PRO A 400 8.45 -6.90 -32.02
CA PRO A 400 9.51 -6.21 -31.30
C PRO A 400 10.71 -7.12 -31.02
N GLY A 401 11.91 -6.51 -31.04
CA GLY A 401 13.16 -7.21 -30.75
C GLY A 401 13.13 -7.94 -29.39
N PRO A 402 13.95 -9.00 -29.23
CA PRO A 402 13.83 -9.96 -28.13
C PRO A 402 13.95 -9.38 -26.72
N ASN A 403 14.35 -8.11 -26.57
CA ASN A 403 14.57 -7.44 -25.30
C ASN A 403 13.34 -6.67 -24.78
N TYR A 404 12.31 -6.45 -25.61
CA TYR A 404 11.09 -5.75 -25.19
C TYR A 404 10.17 -6.68 -24.39
N TYR A 405 9.84 -7.84 -24.96
CA TYR A 405 8.93 -8.80 -24.32
C TYR A 405 9.52 -9.47 -23.08
N THR A 406 10.83 -9.68 -23.01
CA THR A 406 11.50 -10.25 -21.83
C THR A 406 11.50 -9.34 -20.59
N ARG A 407 11.15 -8.06 -20.74
CA ARG A 407 10.97 -7.11 -19.63
C ARG A 407 9.49 -6.90 -19.29
N VAL A 408 8.65 -6.79 -20.32
CA VAL A 408 7.27 -6.30 -20.15
C VAL A 408 6.22 -7.41 -19.91
N LEU A 409 6.48 -8.68 -20.26
CA LEU A 409 5.55 -9.81 -20.02
C LEU A 409 6.29 -11.12 -19.67
N PRO A 410 5.93 -11.83 -18.59
CA PRO A 410 6.52 -13.13 -18.28
C PRO A 410 6.05 -14.21 -19.28
N CYS A 411 6.96 -14.71 -20.11
CA CYS A 411 6.70 -15.86 -20.98
C CYS A 411 6.47 -17.13 -20.14
N LEU A 412 5.31 -17.78 -20.33
CA LEU A 412 5.00 -19.06 -19.70
C LEU A 412 5.72 -20.21 -20.42
N SER A 413 6.81 -20.73 -19.84
CA SER A 413 7.23 -22.10 -20.16
C SER A 413 6.33 -23.08 -19.39
N TYR A 414 5.64 -23.97 -20.10
CA TYR A 414 4.86 -25.06 -19.51
C TYR A 414 5.39 -26.40 -20.02
N GLU A 415 5.78 -27.29 -19.11
CA GLU A 415 5.94 -28.71 -19.45
C GLU A 415 4.57 -29.36 -19.56
N ARG A 416 4.33 -30.02 -20.69
CA ARG A 416 3.08 -30.74 -20.97
C ARG A 416 3.02 -32.07 -20.22
N SER A 417 2.78 -32.02 -18.92
CA SER A 417 2.32 -33.17 -18.15
C SER A 417 0.89 -33.57 -18.56
N GLY A 418 0.53 -34.85 -18.40
CA GLY A 418 -0.62 -35.46 -19.05
C GLY A 418 -2.01 -34.92 -18.64
N ASP A 419 -2.87 -34.79 -19.65
CA ASP A 419 -4.35 -34.81 -19.61
C ASP A 419 -5.10 -33.87 -18.64
N THR A 420 -4.45 -32.88 -18.01
CA THR A 420 -5.13 -31.89 -17.16
C THR A 420 -5.05 -30.47 -17.73
N LEU A 421 -6.18 -29.95 -18.21
CA LEU A 421 -6.33 -28.54 -18.61
C LEU A 421 -6.49 -27.63 -17.38
N LEU A 422 -5.38 -27.14 -16.84
CA LEU A 422 -5.36 -26.04 -15.89
C LEU A 422 -4.86 -24.76 -16.57
N ALA A 423 -5.80 -23.93 -17.01
CA ALA A 423 -5.56 -22.53 -17.37
C ALA A 423 -6.73 -21.69 -16.85
N ALA A 424 -6.46 -20.81 -15.88
CA ALA A 424 -7.48 -19.99 -15.25
C ALA A 424 -7.72 -18.72 -16.08
N PHE A 425 -8.89 -18.63 -16.72
CA PHE A 425 -9.38 -17.41 -17.35
C PHE A 425 -10.83 -17.14 -16.93
N SER A 426 -11.14 -15.91 -16.54
CA SER A 426 -12.53 -15.46 -16.41
C SER A 426 -13.07 -15.08 -17.79
N VAL A 427 -13.95 -15.91 -18.35
CA VAL A 427 -14.54 -15.66 -19.69
C VAL A 427 -15.81 -14.84 -19.55
N ILE A 428 -15.75 -13.56 -19.93
CA ILE A 428 -16.94 -12.74 -20.17
C ILE A 428 -17.29 -12.81 -21.66
N ASP A 429 -18.29 -13.66 -21.95
CA ASP A 429 -18.95 -13.91 -23.24
C ASP A 429 -18.23 -14.80 -24.29
N LYS A 430 -19.03 -15.59 -25.02
CA LYS A 430 -18.64 -16.88 -25.65
C LYS A 430 -18.16 -16.77 -27.10
N ARG A 431 -17.35 -15.76 -27.47
CA ARG A 431 -16.94 -15.57 -28.88
C ARG A 431 -15.47 -15.26 -29.17
N SER A 432 -14.60 -15.22 -28.16
CA SER A 432 -13.16 -14.97 -28.37
C SER A 432 -12.33 -16.16 -27.90
N VAL A 433 -11.64 -16.81 -28.82
CA VAL A 433 -10.51 -17.71 -28.50
C VAL A 433 -9.26 -16.87 -28.63
N VAL A 434 -8.60 -16.58 -27.50
CA VAL A 434 -7.26 -15.99 -27.51
C VAL A 434 -6.27 -17.14 -27.66
N PHE A 435 -5.56 -17.18 -28.79
CA PHE A 435 -4.32 -17.93 -28.89
C PHE A 435 -3.23 -17.06 -28.27
N LEU A 436 -2.57 -17.59 -27.23
CA LEU A 436 -1.28 -17.09 -26.79
C LEU A 436 -0.24 -17.71 -27.74
N ASP A 437 0.16 -16.96 -28.77
CA ASP A 437 1.46 -17.21 -29.40
C ASP A 437 2.54 -16.67 -28.46
N CYS A 438 3.47 -17.55 -28.09
CA CYS A 438 4.72 -17.30 -27.40
C CYS A 438 5.82 -18.06 -28.16
#